data_AF-A0A699GML3-F1
#
_entry.id   AF-A0A699GML3-F1
#
_cell.length_a   1.000
_cell.length_b   1.000
_cell.length_c   1.000
_cell.angle_alpha   90.00
_cell.angle_beta   90.00
_cell.angle_gamma   90.00
#
_symmetry.space_group_name_H-M   'P 1'
#
loop_
_entity.id
_entity.type
_entity.pdbx_description
1 polymer ?
#
loop_
_entity_poly.entity_id
_entity_poly.type
_entity_poly.pdbx_seq_one_letter_code
_entity_poly.pdbx_strand_id
1 'polypeptide(L)'
;MRWIHRTLLRYHRDNIPITSLDLQFGIHAAFRSAYKLIMQAASKSSLNELHLRNLTASFTLPDEIFSSENLHTLSLKLIFLGYWKSYSLNLYVSSNPAIHCTNLRVLELVYVHISQEVLNKLLSTCKLLQKIDIKLSWQLKSVKVNNLRYLHELRINLNDCYYTLEVDNVPSLRLLVYHASWMMWRKPTLFKMGTIGSLRELYLDNVSMDDAFSSMIKSSFPFLESLTLIIKWCSVEILNIRCPTLRSLNLCFRQDKPQQEQQQIKLQVYAPNLLRYSHASMAMPTLLFLTIPPKQIELSLRLYNPIDELFFIKMREALELSSKFNINILAYGDGVLVPAFNIDDMRTILPFPATIFEELVFFITDINSVLWENSLLFDAFFSICHPIYVKANTELTLTVANYFLSLIGKVYCEIRNPLNGSWVALTSSSLSLHTTTPRGCIFKFDFSEFEFSEFKLSWCSP
;
A
#
# COMPACT_ATOMS: atom_id res chain seq x y z
N MET A 1 15.16 -36.31 6.36
CA MET A 1 16.28 -36.25 5.38
C MET A 1 16.71 -37.61 4.82
N ARG A 2 17.05 -38.64 5.62
CA ARG A 2 17.52 -39.94 5.08
C ARG A 2 16.57 -40.59 4.07
N TRP A 3 15.25 -40.48 4.27
CA TRP A 3 14.25 -41.09 3.40
C TRP A 3 14.14 -40.35 2.07
N ILE A 4 14.10 -39.02 2.08
CA ILE A 4 14.15 -38.17 0.87
C ILE A 4 15.40 -38.49 0.04
N HIS A 5 16.57 -38.56 0.68
CA HIS A 5 17.82 -38.91 0.00
C HIS A 5 17.77 -40.32 -0.60
N ARG A 6 17.22 -41.32 0.11
CA ARG A 6 17.03 -42.68 -0.42
C ARG A 6 16.06 -42.73 -1.59
N THR A 7 14.94 -42.01 -1.53
CA THR A 7 13.97 -41.91 -2.63
C THR A 7 14.62 -41.31 -3.87
N LEU A 8 15.40 -40.25 -3.71
CA LEU A 8 16.08 -39.62 -4.84
C LEU A 8 17.22 -40.44 -5.39
N LEU A 9 17.98 -41.14 -4.53
CA LEU A 9 18.96 -42.13 -4.98
C LEU A 9 18.28 -43.25 -5.77
N ARG A 10 17.08 -43.67 -5.36
CA ARG A 10 16.28 -44.64 -6.12
C ARG A 10 15.83 -44.06 -7.46
N TYR A 11 15.30 -42.84 -7.51
CA TYR A 11 14.93 -42.18 -8.78
C TYR A 11 16.15 -42.01 -9.69
N HIS A 12 17.29 -41.66 -9.09
CA HIS A 12 18.56 -41.54 -9.81
C HIS A 12 19.02 -42.90 -10.36
N ARG A 13 18.99 -43.96 -9.54
CA ARG A 13 19.36 -45.34 -9.93
C ARG A 13 18.42 -45.91 -10.98
N ASP A 14 17.13 -45.67 -10.83
CA ASP A 14 16.06 -46.23 -11.68
C ASP A 14 15.79 -45.31 -12.90
N ASN A 15 16.59 -44.26 -13.12
CA ASN A 15 16.45 -43.28 -14.21
C ASN A 15 15.06 -42.63 -14.35
N ILE A 16 14.36 -42.45 -13.23
CA ILE A 16 13.05 -41.80 -13.20
C ILE A 16 13.28 -40.27 -13.29
N PRO A 17 12.70 -39.58 -14.30
CA PRO A 17 12.87 -38.15 -14.46
C PRO A 17 12.16 -37.38 -13.33
N ILE A 18 12.81 -36.32 -12.83
CA ILE A 18 12.22 -35.41 -11.84
C ILE A 18 11.85 -34.15 -12.59
N THR A 19 10.55 -33.97 -12.84
CA THR A 19 10.04 -32.83 -13.62
C THR A 19 9.71 -31.62 -12.77
N SER A 20 9.38 -31.82 -11.49
CA SER A 20 9.09 -30.74 -10.54
C SER A 20 9.71 -31.05 -9.18
N LEU A 21 10.29 -30.04 -8.55
CA LEU A 21 10.96 -30.15 -7.27
C LEU A 21 10.56 -28.96 -6.37
N ASP A 22 9.71 -29.20 -5.38
CA ASP A 22 9.41 -28.25 -4.30
C ASP A 22 10.10 -28.68 -3.00
N LEU A 23 11.00 -27.85 -2.51
CA LEU A 23 11.75 -28.10 -1.28
C LEU A 23 11.58 -26.96 -0.30
N GLN A 24 11.25 -27.32 0.93
CA GLN A 24 11.26 -26.43 2.07
C GLN A 24 12.33 -26.88 3.08
N PHE A 25 13.32 -26.03 3.33
CA PHE A 25 14.38 -26.28 4.31
C PHE A 25 14.03 -25.66 5.65
N GLY A 26 14.00 -26.47 6.71
CA GLY A 26 13.86 -26.01 8.10
C GLY A 26 15.19 -25.78 8.82
N ILE A 27 15.09 -25.33 10.08
CA ILE A 27 16.17 -24.84 10.97
C ILE A 27 17.39 -25.77 11.06
N HIS A 28 17.19 -27.08 10.90
CA HIS A 28 18.22 -28.10 11.10
C HIS A 28 18.54 -28.93 9.83
N ALA A 29 18.23 -28.40 8.64
CA ALA A 29 18.50 -29.13 7.40
C ALA A 29 20.01 -29.26 7.12
N ALA A 30 20.45 -30.47 6.76
CA ALA A 30 21.82 -30.70 6.30
C ALA A 30 22.02 -30.11 4.89
N PHE A 31 22.52 -28.88 4.79
CA PHE A 31 22.74 -28.13 3.53
C PHE A 31 23.44 -28.93 2.45
N ARG A 32 24.45 -29.74 2.83
CA ARG A 32 25.16 -30.62 1.89
C ARG A 32 24.26 -31.65 1.22
N SER A 33 23.23 -32.13 1.91
CA SER A 33 22.25 -33.08 1.35
C SER A 33 21.28 -32.37 0.40
N ALA A 34 20.84 -31.17 0.77
CA ALA A 34 20.00 -30.31 -0.08
C ALA A 34 20.71 -29.92 -1.38
N TYR A 35 21.96 -29.48 -1.27
CA TYR A 35 22.80 -29.13 -2.42
C TYR A 35 22.97 -30.31 -3.39
N LYS A 36 23.38 -31.49 -2.87
CA LYS A 36 23.51 -32.72 -3.67
C LYS A 36 22.20 -33.11 -4.35
N LEU A 37 21.09 -32.96 -3.65
CA LEU A 37 19.75 -33.27 -4.15
C LEU A 37 19.35 -32.35 -5.31
N ILE A 38 19.56 -31.04 -5.15
CA ILE A 38 19.27 -30.06 -6.19
C ILE A 38 20.16 -30.30 -7.41
N MET A 39 21.45 -30.55 -7.22
CA MET A 39 22.36 -30.93 -8.30
C MET A 39 21.91 -32.19 -9.05
N GLN A 40 21.50 -33.24 -8.32
CA GLN A 40 21.05 -34.49 -8.93
C GLN A 40 19.78 -34.30 -9.76
N ALA A 41 18.86 -33.44 -9.30
CA ALA A 41 17.67 -33.10 -10.06
C ALA A 41 17.99 -32.24 -11.29
N ALA A 42 18.87 -31.23 -11.15
CA ALA A 42 19.23 -30.33 -12.23
C ALA A 42 20.06 -31.01 -13.34
N SER A 43 20.99 -31.90 -12.98
CA SER A 43 21.91 -32.55 -13.93
C SER A 43 21.25 -33.52 -14.93
N LYS A 44 20.05 -34.03 -14.65
CA LYS A 44 19.33 -34.96 -15.54
C LYS A 44 18.42 -34.26 -16.56
N SER A 45 18.57 -32.95 -16.73
CA SER A 45 17.89 -32.09 -17.72
C SER A 45 16.36 -32.19 -17.80
N SER A 46 15.68 -32.97 -16.96
CA SER A 46 14.22 -33.18 -16.99
C SER A 46 13.45 -32.22 -16.10
N LEU A 47 14.15 -31.39 -15.32
CA LEU A 47 13.55 -30.49 -14.34
C LEU A 47 12.88 -29.30 -15.04
N ASN A 48 11.56 -29.26 -14.94
CA ASN A 48 10.71 -28.18 -15.47
C ASN A 48 10.41 -27.12 -14.42
N GLU A 49 10.30 -27.50 -13.15
CA GLU A 49 9.91 -26.59 -12.08
C GLU A 49 10.80 -26.78 -10.85
N LEU A 50 11.30 -25.67 -10.33
CA LEU A 50 12.08 -25.64 -9.10
C LEU A 50 11.50 -24.59 -8.15
N HIS A 51 11.03 -25.05 -7.00
CA HIS A 51 10.57 -24.22 -5.90
C HIS A 51 11.46 -24.47 -4.68
N LEU A 52 12.21 -23.47 -4.25
CA LEU A 52 13.07 -23.56 -3.08
C LEU A 52 12.63 -22.54 -2.05
N ARG A 53 12.26 -23.03 -0.87
CA ARG A 53 11.85 -22.24 0.29
C ARG A 53 12.84 -22.49 1.42
N ASN A 54 13.72 -21.55 1.68
CA ASN A 54 14.73 -21.68 2.74
C ASN A 54 14.30 -20.88 3.97
N LEU A 55 14.31 -21.49 5.16
CA LEU A 55 13.93 -20.81 6.40
C LEU A 55 15.13 -20.21 7.14
N THR A 56 16.35 -20.76 7.04
CA THR A 56 17.21 -20.76 8.26
C THR A 56 18.73 -20.76 8.12
N ALA A 57 19.35 -20.97 6.96
CA ALA A 57 20.77 -20.61 6.82
C ALA A 57 21.11 -20.14 5.42
N SER A 58 22.28 -19.51 5.31
CA SER A 58 22.84 -19.16 4.02
C SER A 58 23.01 -20.40 3.15
N PHE A 59 22.53 -20.34 1.91
CA PHE A 59 22.60 -21.45 0.97
C PHE A 59 22.95 -20.93 -0.42
N THR A 60 24.05 -21.44 -0.98
CA THR A 60 24.43 -21.15 -2.36
C THR A 60 23.83 -22.18 -3.29
N LEU A 61 23.11 -21.71 -4.30
CA LEU A 61 22.48 -22.54 -5.31
C LEU A 61 23.54 -23.18 -6.22
N PRO A 62 23.41 -24.47 -6.56
CA PRO A 62 24.21 -25.08 -7.62
C PRO A 62 23.98 -24.38 -8.97
N ASP A 63 25.06 -24.16 -9.72
CA ASP A 63 25.03 -23.48 -11.02
C ASP A 63 24.30 -24.30 -12.09
N GLU A 64 24.26 -25.62 -11.91
CA GLU A 64 23.59 -26.57 -12.80
C GLU A 64 22.09 -26.29 -12.95
N ILE A 65 21.45 -25.65 -11.96
CA ILE A 65 20.03 -25.24 -12.06
C ILE A 65 19.83 -24.33 -13.28
N PHE A 66 20.75 -23.38 -13.48
CA PHE A 66 20.65 -22.40 -14.55
C PHE A 66 21.02 -22.98 -15.91
N SER A 67 21.64 -24.17 -15.94
CA SER A 67 21.99 -24.89 -17.16
C SER A 67 20.85 -25.75 -17.72
N SER A 68 19.75 -25.93 -16.97
CA SER A 68 18.61 -26.75 -17.44
C SER A 68 17.78 -26.01 -18.49
N GLU A 69 17.83 -26.47 -19.74
CA GLU A 69 17.01 -25.93 -20.84
C GLU A 69 15.51 -26.18 -20.64
N ASN A 70 15.14 -27.24 -19.94
CA ASN A 70 13.73 -27.59 -19.70
C ASN A 70 13.10 -26.81 -18.54
N LEU A 71 13.85 -25.96 -17.82
CA LEU A 71 13.32 -25.24 -16.67
C LEU A 71 12.35 -24.12 -17.11
N HIS A 72 11.08 -24.25 -16.74
CA HIS A 72 9.99 -23.30 -17.00
C HIS A 72 9.71 -22.39 -15.80
N THR A 73 9.89 -22.90 -14.58
CA THR A 73 9.61 -22.15 -13.35
C THR A 73 10.80 -22.23 -12.41
N LEU A 74 11.31 -21.05 -12.00
CA LEU A 74 12.32 -20.90 -10.97
C LEU A 74 11.78 -19.99 -9.87
N SER A 75 11.43 -20.57 -8.73
CA SER A 75 10.92 -19.86 -7.56
C SER A 75 11.84 -20.08 -6.38
N LEU A 76 12.54 -19.01 -5.99
CA LEU A 76 13.56 -19.01 -4.98
C LEU A 76 13.13 -18.03 -3.89
N LYS A 77 12.80 -18.55 -2.71
CA LYS A 77 12.23 -17.76 -1.61
C LYS A 77 12.95 -18.07 -0.32
N LEU A 78 13.50 -17.06 0.32
CA LEU A 78 13.84 -17.14 1.73
C LEU A 78 12.62 -16.70 2.54
N ILE A 79 12.14 -17.56 3.44
CA ILE A 79 10.99 -17.30 4.30
C ILE A 79 11.53 -16.72 5.62
N PHE A 80 11.16 -15.49 5.92
CA PHE A 80 11.55 -14.83 7.16
C PHE A 80 10.54 -15.14 8.28
N LEU A 81 10.99 -15.76 9.38
CA LEU A 81 10.14 -16.08 10.54
C LEU A 81 9.98 -14.92 11.55
N GLY A 82 10.16 -13.67 11.11
CA GLY A 82 9.83 -12.49 11.92
C GLY A 82 10.88 -12.07 12.96
N TYR A 83 12.04 -12.74 13.07
CA TYR A 83 13.10 -12.33 14.00
C TYR A 83 14.17 -11.47 13.30
N TRP A 84 14.08 -10.15 13.48
CA TRP A 84 14.89 -9.11 12.83
C TRP A 84 16.39 -9.14 13.18
N LYS A 85 16.85 -10.08 14.01
CA LYS A 85 18.21 -10.09 14.57
C LYS A 85 19.22 -11.00 13.87
N SER A 86 18.86 -11.71 12.79
CA SER A 86 19.82 -12.57 12.07
C SER A 86 20.10 -12.08 10.66
N TYR A 87 21.09 -11.19 10.53
CA TYR A 87 21.55 -10.56 9.29
C TYR A 87 22.35 -11.50 8.35
N SER A 88 22.24 -12.83 8.49
CA SER A 88 23.14 -13.77 7.79
C SER A 88 22.43 -14.92 7.10
N LEU A 89 21.11 -14.81 6.90
CA LEU A 89 20.33 -15.80 6.17
C LEU A 89 20.14 -15.29 4.74
N ASN A 90 20.90 -15.84 3.80
CA ASN A 90 20.86 -15.41 2.41
C ASN A 90 20.83 -16.61 1.46
N LEU A 91 19.95 -16.57 0.47
CA LEU A 91 20.03 -17.48 -0.66
C LEU A 91 20.95 -16.85 -1.71
N TYR A 92 22.10 -17.45 -1.96
CA TYR A 92 23.09 -16.93 -2.91
C TYR A 92 22.96 -17.63 -4.26
N VAL A 93 22.95 -16.84 -5.32
CA VAL A 93 23.31 -17.31 -6.66
C VAL A 93 24.80 -17.06 -6.85
N SER A 94 25.51 -18.03 -7.45
CA SER A 94 26.91 -17.86 -7.84
C SER A 94 27.11 -16.59 -8.69
N SER A 95 28.32 -16.05 -8.68
CA SER A 95 28.63 -14.81 -9.41
C SER A 95 28.65 -14.99 -10.93
N ASN A 96 28.91 -16.21 -11.43
CA ASN A 96 29.01 -16.47 -12.87
C ASN A 96 28.47 -17.84 -13.30
N PRO A 97 27.18 -18.15 -13.06
CA PRO A 97 26.57 -19.36 -13.57
C PRO A 97 26.49 -19.32 -15.11
N ALA A 98 26.63 -20.51 -15.71
CA ALA A 98 26.24 -20.75 -17.09
C ALA A 98 24.70 -20.77 -17.16
N ILE A 99 24.11 -19.76 -17.80
CA ILE A 99 22.65 -19.59 -17.90
C ILE A 99 22.22 -20.07 -19.28
N HIS A 100 21.54 -21.22 -19.31
CA HIS A 100 20.99 -21.88 -20.50
C HIS A 100 19.48 -22.18 -20.37
N CYS A 101 18.82 -21.76 -19.28
CA CYS A 101 17.38 -21.93 -19.05
C CYS A 101 16.49 -21.05 -19.95
N THR A 102 16.61 -21.22 -21.27
CA THR A 102 15.92 -20.43 -22.31
C THR A 102 14.40 -20.60 -22.30
N ASN A 103 13.89 -21.72 -21.78
CA ASN A 103 12.45 -21.97 -21.66
C ASN A 103 11.80 -21.38 -20.40
N LEU A 104 12.55 -20.63 -19.59
CA LEU A 104 12.04 -20.07 -18.35
C LEU A 104 10.89 -19.09 -18.61
N ARG A 105 9.73 -19.37 -18.01
CA ARG A 105 8.49 -18.59 -18.08
C ARG A 105 8.19 -17.82 -16.80
N VAL A 106 8.56 -18.39 -15.65
CA VAL A 106 8.31 -17.77 -14.34
C VAL A 106 9.61 -17.66 -13.57
N LEU A 107 9.94 -16.43 -13.17
CA LEU A 107 11.06 -16.12 -12.29
C LEU A 107 10.55 -15.44 -11.03
N GLU A 108 10.69 -16.10 -9.89
CA GLU A 108 10.38 -15.53 -8.58
C GLU A 108 11.62 -15.55 -7.69
N LEU A 109 12.09 -14.39 -7.26
CA LEU A 109 13.27 -14.22 -6.42
C LEU A 109 12.88 -13.40 -5.19
N VAL A 110 12.73 -14.03 -4.03
CA VAL A 110 12.30 -13.37 -2.79
C VAL A 110 13.39 -13.52 -1.73
N TYR A 111 13.99 -12.39 -1.34
CA TYR A 111 15.16 -12.31 -0.45
C TYR A 111 16.35 -13.14 -0.97
N VAL A 112 16.57 -13.11 -2.29
CA VAL A 112 17.68 -13.80 -2.95
C VAL A 112 18.78 -12.81 -3.26
N HIS A 113 20.00 -13.20 -2.90
CA HIS A 113 21.22 -12.48 -3.19
C HIS A 113 21.74 -12.90 -4.57
N ILE A 114 21.48 -12.05 -5.56
CA ILE A 114 21.85 -12.23 -6.96
C ILE A 114 22.63 -11.00 -7.44
N SER A 115 23.74 -11.20 -8.15
CA SER A 115 24.50 -10.08 -8.69
C SER A 115 23.74 -9.42 -9.85
N GLN A 116 24.05 -8.15 -10.11
CA GLN A 116 23.49 -7.41 -11.25
C GLN A 116 23.76 -8.11 -12.58
N GLU A 117 24.97 -8.65 -12.76
CA GLU A 117 25.41 -9.33 -13.99
C GLU A 117 24.60 -10.59 -14.24
N VAL A 118 24.37 -11.41 -13.21
CA VAL A 118 23.61 -12.66 -13.32
C VAL A 118 22.14 -12.39 -13.59
N LEU A 119 21.54 -11.41 -12.92
CA LEU A 119 20.17 -11.01 -13.21
C LEU A 119 20.05 -10.51 -14.66
N ASN A 120 20.96 -9.65 -15.11
CA ASN A 120 20.95 -9.14 -16.49
C ASN A 120 21.08 -10.27 -17.51
N LYS A 121 21.98 -11.23 -17.27
CA LYS A 121 22.18 -12.40 -18.13
C LYS A 121 20.94 -13.31 -18.14
N LEU A 122 20.26 -13.47 -17.01
CA LEU A 122 19.03 -14.25 -16.93
C LEU A 122 17.92 -13.58 -17.75
N LEU A 123 17.68 -12.29 -17.56
CA LEU A 123 16.67 -11.53 -18.30
C LEU A 123 16.99 -11.42 -19.80
N SER A 124 18.28 -11.36 -20.16
CA SER A 124 18.67 -11.32 -21.57
C SER A 124 18.53 -12.69 -22.25
N THR A 125 18.74 -13.80 -21.54
CA THR A 125 18.69 -15.16 -22.09
C THR A 125 17.26 -15.72 -22.13
N CYS A 126 16.46 -15.48 -21.09
CA CYS A 126 15.14 -16.10 -20.93
C CYS A 126 14.03 -15.31 -21.63
N LYS A 127 13.93 -15.43 -22.96
CA LYS A 127 12.97 -14.64 -23.77
C LYS A 127 11.50 -15.07 -23.63
N LEU A 128 11.24 -16.25 -23.07
CA LEU A 128 9.90 -16.78 -22.85
C LEU A 128 9.28 -16.37 -21.50
N LEU A 129 9.95 -15.49 -20.74
CA LEU A 129 9.45 -15.01 -19.45
C LEU A 129 8.07 -14.36 -19.60
N GLN A 130 7.12 -14.87 -18.80
CA GLN A 130 5.73 -14.42 -18.69
C GLN A 130 5.46 -13.70 -17.37
N LYS A 131 6.19 -14.08 -16.31
CA LYS A 131 6.08 -13.48 -14.98
C LYS A 131 7.47 -13.31 -14.35
N ILE A 132 7.71 -12.12 -13.82
CA ILE A 132 8.89 -11.80 -13.00
C ILE A 132 8.42 -11.22 -11.68
N ASP A 133 8.83 -11.80 -10.56
CA ASP A 133 8.60 -11.27 -9.21
C ASP A 133 9.92 -11.25 -8.43
N ILE A 134 10.50 -10.06 -8.23
CA ILE A 134 11.76 -9.86 -7.52
C ILE A 134 11.47 -9.07 -6.25
N LYS A 135 11.70 -9.65 -5.08
CA LYS A 135 11.50 -9.02 -3.78
C LYS A 135 12.78 -9.03 -2.95
N LEU A 136 13.15 -7.88 -2.43
CA LEU A 136 14.19 -7.65 -1.43
C LEU A 136 15.51 -8.32 -1.81
N SER A 137 15.85 -8.23 -3.11
CA SER A 137 17.15 -8.62 -3.64
C SER A 137 18.19 -7.56 -3.31
N TRP A 138 19.28 -8.02 -2.73
CA TRP A 138 20.37 -7.18 -2.27
C TRP A 138 21.31 -6.88 -3.44
N GLN A 139 22.06 -5.78 -3.38
CA GLN A 139 23.10 -5.39 -4.35
C GLN A 139 22.66 -5.01 -5.76
N LEU A 140 21.38 -5.14 -6.10
CA LEU A 140 20.90 -4.58 -7.36
C LEU A 140 21.02 -3.05 -7.31
N LYS A 141 21.43 -2.43 -8.41
CA LYS A 141 21.42 -0.96 -8.58
C LYS A 141 20.44 -0.54 -9.66
N SER A 142 20.13 -1.45 -10.57
CA SER A 142 19.16 -1.21 -11.62
C SER A 142 18.46 -2.51 -11.98
N VAL A 143 17.21 -2.43 -12.42
CA VAL A 143 16.55 -3.56 -13.06
C VAL A 143 16.18 -3.11 -14.47
N LYS A 144 16.70 -3.81 -15.47
CA LYS A 144 16.43 -3.56 -16.88
C LYS A 144 15.66 -4.72 -17.47
N VAL A 145 14.44 -4.47 -17.91
CA VAL A 145 13.54 -5.47 -18.46
C VAL A 145 13.26 -5.12 -19.91
N ASN A 146 14.08 -5.67 -20.80
CA ASN A 146 14.07 -5.29 -22.21
C ASN A 146 13.82 -6.50 -23.12
N ASN A 147 13.03 -6.30 -24.19
CA ASN A 147 12.79 -7.30 -25.24
C ASN A 147 12.14 -8.61 -24.73
N LEU A 148 11.21 -8.54 -23.79
CA LEU A 148 10.47 -9.70 -23.28
C LEU A 148 9.02 -9.68 -23.78
N ARG A 149 8.80 -10.22 -24.98
CA ARG A 149 7.52 -10.14 -25.69
C ARG A 149 6.37 -10.87 -25.02
N TYR A 150 6.65 -11.85 -24.17
CA TYR A 150 5.64 -12.66 -23.49
C TYR A 150 5.40 -12.23 -22.04
N LEU A 151 6.13 -11.23 -21.53
CA LEU A 151 6.01 -10.82 -20.13
C LEU A 151 4.68 -10.11 -19.93
N HIS A 152 3.85 -10.64 -19.05
CA HIS A 152 2.53 -10.11 -18.70
C HIS A 152 2.51 -9.45 -17.32
N GLU A 153 3.39 -9.90 -16.42
CA GLU A 153 3.44 -9.45 -15.03
C GLU A 153 4.88 -9.18 -14.60
N LEU A 154 5.14 -7.96 -14.14
CA LEU A 154 6.42 -7.54 -13.56
C LEU A 154 6.19 -6.96 -12.17
N ARG A 155 6.72 -7.64 -11.16
CA ARG A 155 6.73 -7.17 -9.77
C ARG A 155 8.17 -7.01 -9.29
N ILE A 156 8.47 -5.84 -8.75
CA ILE A 156 9.78 -5.51 -8.21
C ILE A 156 9.57 -4.83 -6.86
N ASN A 157 10.14 -5.40 -5.81
CA ASN A 157 10.20 -4.82 -4.49
C ASN A 157 11.66 -4.79 -4.04
N LEU A 158 12.26 -3.62 -3.84
CA LEU A 158 13.70 -3.52 -3.56
C LEU A 158 14.00 -2.76 -2.26
N ASN A 159 15.03 -3.21 -1.53
CA ASN A 159 15.35 -2.73 -0.17
C ASN A 159 16.46 -1.68 -0.08
N ASP A 160 17.13 -1.31 -1.16
CA ASP A 160 18.30 -0.41 -1.12
C ASP A 160 18.03 0.99 -1.68
N CYS A 161 19.07 1.79 -1.71
CA CYS A 161 19.11 3.18 -2.11
C CYS A 161 19.57 3.23 -3.58
N TYR A 162 18.91 4.02 -4.43
CA TYR A 162 19.31 4.32 -5.82
C TYR A 162 19.04 3.20 -6.84
N TYR A 163 17.75 2.99 -7.13
CA TYR A 163 17.35 2.12 -8.22
C TYR A 163 16.99 2.91 -9.47
N THR A 164 17.43 2.39 -10.61
CA THR A 164 16.82 2.69 -11.90
C THR A 164 15.98 1.50 -12.32
N LEU A 165 14.70 1.72 -12.63
CA LEU A 165 13.87 0.74 -13.30
C LEU A 165 13.73 1.13 -14.76
N GLU A 166 14.27 0.30 -15.65
CA GLU A 166 14.17 0.46 -17.09
C GLU A 166 13.29 -0.66 -17.65
N VAL A 167 12.21 -0.30 -18.36
CA VAL A 167 11.31 -1.26 -19.02
C VAL A 167 11.09 -0.80 -20.44
N ASP A 168 11.61 -1.57 -21.41
CA ASP A 168 11.54 -1.21 -22.82
C ASP A 168 11.25 -2.41 -23.73
N ASN A 169 10.48 -2.17 -24.79
CA ASN A 169 10.06 -3.21 -25.74
C ASN A 169 9.45 -4.46 -25.06
N VAL A 170 8.46 -4.25 -24.18
CA VAL A 170 7.71 -5.30 -23.46
C VAL A 170 6.22 -5.21 -23.83
N PRO A 171 5.85 -5.51 -25.08
CA PRO A 171 4.54 -5.18 -25.63
C PRO A 171 3.35 -5.90 -25.00
N SER A 172 3.57 -6.98 -24.23
CA SER A 172 2.50 -7.78 -23.62
C SER A 172 2.30 -7.54 -22.11
N LEU A 173 3.03 -6.58 -21.53
CA LEU A 173 3.01 -6.30 -20.10
C LEU A 173 1.68 -5.67 -19.69
N ARG A 174 0.93 -6.36 -18.83
CA ARG A 174 -0.39 -5.90 -18.34
C ARG A 174 -0.33 -5.30 -16.94
N LEU A 175 0.55 -5.84 -16.10
CA LEU A 175 0.71 -5.43 -14.70
C LEU A 175 2.18 -5.07 -14.42
N LEU A 176 2.40 -3.85 -13.94
CA LEU A 176 3.69 -3.39 -13.43
C LEU A 176 3.52 -2.92 -11.98
N VAL A 177 4.20 -3.58 -11.06
CA VAL A 177 4.25 -3.21 -9.65
C VAL A 177 5.69 -2.96 -9.24
N TYR A 178 5.96 -1.73 -8.80
CA TYR A 178 7.22 -1.36 -8.18
C TYR A 178 6.99 -0.87 -6.75
N HIS A 179 7.55 -1.59 -5.78
CA HIS A 179 7.64 -1.17 -4.39
C HIS A 179 9.09 -0.82 -4.05
N ALA A 180 9.29 0.35 -3.47
CA ALA A 180 10.54 0.69 -2.81
C ALA A 180 10.37 0.53 -1.31
N SER A 181 11.44 0.12 -0.64
CA SER A 181 11.46 0.06 0.82
C SER A 181 11.18 1.42 1.46
N TRP A 182 10.46 1.34 2.59
CA TRP A 182 9.92 2.40 3.43
C TRP A 182 10.95 3.33 4.08
N MET A 183 12.24 3.18 3.79
CA MET A 183 13.26 4.04 4.39
C MET A 183 13.13 5.48 3.86
N MET A 184 12.61 6.34 4.74
CA MET A 184 12.17 7.71 4.47
C MET A 184 13.26 8.64 3.91
N TRP A 185 14.55 8.35 4.10
CA TRP A 185 15.63 9.28 3.74
C TRP A 185 16.20 9.12 2.32
N ARG A 186 15.65 8.22 1.50
CA ARG A 186 16.28 7.83 0.23
C ARG A 186 15.83 8.66 -0.98
N LYS A 187 16.69 8.78 -2.01
CA LYS A 187 16.29 9.41 -3.29
C LYS A 187 15.19 8.59 -3.98
N PRO A 188 14.27 9.25 -4.71
CA PRO A 188 13.30 8.60 -5.57
C PRO A 188 13.93 7.70 -6.61
N THR A 189 13.14 6.74 -7.05
CA THR A 189 13.52 5.81 -8.11
C THR A 189 13.44 6.52 -9.47
N LEU A 190 14.47 6.32 -10.29
CA LEU A 190 14.44 6.81 -11.68
C LEU A 190 13.74 5.76 -12.56
N PHE A 191 12.63 6.16 -13.17
CA PHE A 191 11.87 5.32 -14.08
C PHE A 191 12.20 5.69 -15.52
N LYS A 192 12.58 4.68 -16.32
CA LYS A 192 12.79 4.80 -17.76
C LYS A 192 11.89 3.79 -18.44
N MET A 193 10.77 4.24 -18.97
CA MET A 193 9.78 3.35 -19.58
C MET A 193 9.55 3.72 -21.03
N GLY A 194 9.70 2.75 -21.92
CA GLY A 194 9.20 2.85 -23.29
C GLY A 194 7.67 2.87 -23.32
N THR A 195 7.09 3.00 -24.50
CA THR A 195 5.63 2.89 -24.67
C THR A 195 5.19 1.45 -24.45
N ILE A 196 4.28 1.23 -23.49
CA ILE A 196 3.75 -0.10 -23.15
C ILE A 196 2.24 -0.08 -23.38
N GLY A 197 1.86 -0.28 -24.64
CA GLY A 197 0.46 -0.21 -25.10
C GLY A 197 -0.47 -1.31 -24.59
N SER A 198 -0.02 -2.25 -23.76
CA SER A 198 -0.88 -3.28 -23.15
C SER A 198 -1.03 -3.13 -21.64
N LEU A 199 -0.36 -2.14 -21.04
CA LEU A 199 -0.36 -1.94 -19.61
C LEU A 199 -1.74 -1.47 -19.13
N ARG A 200 -2.33 -2.23 -18.20
CA ARG A 200 -3.63 -1.95 -17.59
C ARG A 200 -3.49 -1.49 -16.15
N GLU A 201 -2.50 -2.01 -15.44
CA GLU A 201 -2.30 -1.74 -14.02
C GLU A 201 -0.86 -1.30 -13.76
N LEU A 202 -0.73 -0.11 -13.19
CA LEU A 202 0.55 0.50 -12.83
C LEU A 202 0.54 0.89 -11.35
N TYR A 203 1.41 0.28 -10.58
CA TYR A 203 1.70 0.66 -9.20
C TYR A 203 3.17 1.06 -9.10
N LEU A 204 3.46 2.30 -8.71
CA LEU A 204 4.82 2.79 -8.51
C LEU A 204 4.95 3.46 -7.13
N ASP A 205 5.88 2.96 -6.32
CA ASP A 205 6.29 3.58 -5.05
C ASP A 205 7.57 4.41 -5.22
N ASN A 206 7.81 5.35 -4.29
CA ASN A 206 8.99 6.21 -4.23
C ASN A 206 9.22 7.01 -5.53
N VAL A 207 8.14 7.60 -6.03
CA VAL A 207 8.12 8.39 -7.28
C VAL A 207 8.55 9.84 -7.03
N SER A 208 9.36 10.38 -7.93
CA SER A 208 9.56 11.83 -8.08
C SER A 208 8.65 12.32 -9.19
N MET A 209 7.69 13.17 -8.86
CA MET A 209 6.75 13.75 -9.80
C MET A 209 7.31 15.07 -10.33
N ASP A 210 7.78 15.04 -11.58
CA ASP A 210 8.19 16.19 -12.38
C ASP A 210 7.46 16.17 -13.75
N ASP A 211 7.72 17.19 -14.58
CA ASP A 211 7.10 17.28 -15.91
C ASP A 211 7.48 16.11 -16.83
N ALA A 212 8.68 15.55 -16.67
CA ALA A 212 9.15 14.42 -17.46
C ALA A 212 8.37 13.14 -17.10
N PHE A 213 8.18 12.87 -15.81
CA PHE A 213 7.39 11.75 -15.32
C PHE A 213 5.90 11.91 -15.70
N SER A 214 5.35 13.11 -15.56
CA SER A 214 3.98 13.43 -16.00
C SER A 214 3.79 13.16 -17.50
N SER A 215 4.78 13.54 -18.32
CA SER A 215 4.77 13.30 -19.76
C SER A 215 4.93 11.82 -20.11
N MET A 216 5.71 11.07 -19.33
CA MET A 216 5.85 9.62 -19.46
C MET A 216 4.53 8.90 -19.19
N ILE A 217 3.81 9.22 -18.10
CA ILE A 217 2.51 8.59 -17.80
C ILE A 217 1.50 8.81 -18.93
N LYS A 218 1.46 10.04 -19.48
CA LYS A 218 0.54 10.41 -20.57
C LYS A 218 0.86 9.69 -21.88
N SER A 219 2.13 9.52 -22.22
CA SER A 219 2.55 9.00 -23.53
C SER A 219 2.77 7.49 -23.54
N SER A 220 3.18 6.89 -22.42
CA SER A 220 3.60 5.49 -22.40
C SER A 220 2.46 4.49 -22.16
N PHE A 221 1.32 4.90 -21.57
CA PHE A 221 0.28 3.96 -21.09
C PHE A 221 -1.14 4.34 -21.57
N PRO A 222 -1.44 4.24 -22.87
CA PRO A 222 -2.72 4.71 -23.44
C PRO A 222 -3.96 3.93 -22.98
N PHE A 223 -3.81 2.70 -22.46
CA PHE A 223 -4.92 1.82 -22.04
C PHE A 223 -4.91 1.54 -20.54
N LEU A 224 -4.29 2.42 -19.75
CA LEU A 224 -4.20 2.24 -18.30
C LEU A 224 -5.59 2.30 -17.66
N GLU A 225 -5.94 1.26 -16.89
CA GLU A 225 -7.22 1.12 -16.19
C GLU A 225 -7.07 1.41 -14.69
N SER A 226 -5.89 1.17 -14.11
CA SER A 226 -5.57 1.44 -12.70
C SER A 226 -4.20 2.06 -12.55
N LEU A 227 -4.14 3.20 -11.85
CA LEU A 227 -2.90 3.92 -11.54
C LEU A 227 -2.78 4.12 -10.03
N THR A 228 -1.72 3.60 -9.43
CA THR A 228 -1.33 3.88 -8.05
C THR A 228 0.06 4.48 -8.00
N LEU A 229 0.19 5.67 -7.42
CA LEU A 229 1.46 6.36 -7.26
C LEU A 229 1.68 6.71 -5.79
N ILE A 230 2.77 6.21 -5.21
CA ILE A 230 3.28 6.70 -3.94
C ILE A 230 4.38 7.72 -4.25
N ILE A 231 4.00 8.98 -4.21
CA ILE A 231 4.79 10.14 -4.59
C ILE A 231 5.57 10.60 -3.37
N LYS A 232 6.89 10.60 -3.48
CA LYS A 232 7.78 11.06 -2.43
C LYS A 232 8.10 12.53 -2.59
N TRP A 233 8.49 12.93 -3.80
CA TRP A 233 8.78 14.31 -4.15
C TRP A 233 7.85 14.74 -5.27
N CYS A 234 7.31 15.94 -5.17
CA CYS A 234 6.49 16.54 -6.20
C CYS A 234 7.03 17.96 -6.40
N SER A 235 7.52 18.26 -7.59
CA SER A 235 7.97 19.61 -7.95
C SER A 235 6.98 20.33 -8.86
N VAL A 236 5.88 19.67 -9.23
CA VAL A 236 4.83 20.24 -10.07
C VAL A 236 3.76 20.90 -9.21
N GLU A 237 3.39 22.12 -9.56
CA GLU A 237 2.25 22.82 -8.96
C GLU A 237 0.92 22.21 -9.43
N ILE A 238 0.86 21.82 -10.71
CA ILE A 238 -0.33 21.24 -11.33
C ILE A 238 -0.02 19.80 -11.78
N LEU A 239 -0.59 18.82 -11.08
CA LEU A 239 -0.55 17.43 -11.49
C LEU A 239 -1.73 17.14 -12.43
N ASN A 240 -1.44 17.03 -13.73
CA ASN A 240 -2.44 16.79 -14.76
C ASN A 240 -2.42 15.32 -15.22
N ILE A 241 -3.46 14.58 -14.88
CA ILE A 241 -3.64 13.16 -15.24
C ILE A 241 -4.68 13.07 -16.35
N ARG A 242 -4.26 12.61 -17.54
CA ARG A 242 -5.13 12.43 -18.70
C ARG A 242 -5.07 10.99 -19.18
N CYS A 243 -6.03 10.19 -18.73
CA CYS A 243 -6.10 8.77 -19.06
C CYS A 243 -7.57 8.39 -19.27
N PRO A 244 -8.07 8.40 -20.53
CA PRO A 244 -9.49 8.17 -20.80
C PRO A 244 -10.04 6.82 -20.34
N THR A 245 -9.17 5.80 -20.28
CA THR A 245 -9.50 4.43 -19.87
C THR A 245 -9.42 4.21 -18.36
N LEU A 246 -8.91 5.18 -17.60
CA LEU A 246 -8.63 5.03 -16.18
C LEU A 246 -9.93 4.87 -15.39
N ARG A 247 -10.00 3.79 -14.61
CA ARG A 247 -11.13 3.44 -13.74
C ARG A 247 -10.80 3.62 -12.27
N SER A 248 -9.53 3.48 -11.90
CA SER A 248 -9.05 3.68 -10.54
C SER A 248 -7.78 4.54 -10.51
N LEU A 249 -7.79 5.57 -9.67
CA LEU A 249 -6.65 6.44 -9.42
C LEU A 249 -6.37 6.49 -7.92
N ASN A 250 -5.16 6.13 -7.50
CA ASN A 250 -4.71 6.22 -6.12
C ASN A 250 -3.42 7.02 -6.02
N LEU A 251 -3.44 8.14 -5.31
CA LEU A 251 -2.29 9.01 -5.13
C LEU A 251 -1.95 9.08 -3.63
N CYS A 252 -0.70 8.77 -3.27
CA CYS A 252 -0.23 8.88 -1.90
C CYS A 252 1.02 9.75 -1.85
N PHE A 253 0.91 10.93 -1.27
CA PHE A 253 2.00 11.88 -1.06
C PHE A 253 2.67 11.60 0.29
N ARG A 254 3.88 11.04 0.24
CA ARG A 254 4.76 10.85 1.40
C ARG A 254 5.75 12.01 1.46
N GLN A 255 5.37 13.09 2.15
CA GLN A 255 6.31 14.16 2.48
C GLN A 255 7.07 13.77 3.75
N ASP A 256 8.39 13.62 3.67
CA ASP A 256 9.20 13.18 4.83
C ASP A 256 9.55 14.32 5.79
N LYS A 257 9.32 15.59 5.39
CA LYS A 257 9.67 16.76 6.19
C LYS A 257 8.48 17.70 6.34
N PRO A 258 7.94 17.89 7.55
CA PRO A 258 6.84 18.84 7.78
C PRO A 258 7.23 20.31 7.54
N GLN A 259 8.53 20.61 7.44
CA GLN A 259 9.07 21.97 7.29
C GLN A 259 9.26 22.43 5.85
N GLN A 260 9.16 21.54 4.85
CA GLN A 260 9.09 22.00 3.47
C GLN A 260 7.67 22.52 3.26
N GLU A 261 7.57 23.79 2.86
CA GLU A 261 6.31 24.46 2.55
C GLU A 261 5.37 23.48 1.86
N GLN A 262 4.19 23.27 2.45
CA GLN A 262 3.17 22.39 1.92
C GLN A 262 2.79 22.90 0.53
N GLN A 263 3.47 22.42 -0.50
CA GLN A 263 3.20 22.83 -1.86
C GLN A 263 1.75 22.47 -2.14
N GLN A 264 0.96 23.49 -2.43
CA GLN A 264 -0.44 23.31 -2.75
C GLN A 264 -0.53 22.69 -4.14
N ILE A 265 -0.73 21.38 -4.18
CA ILE A 265 -0.83 20.66 -5.44
C ILE A 265 -2.27 20.81 -5.95
N LYS A 266 -2.39 21.34 -7.17
CA LYS A 266 -3.63 21.32 -7.93
C LYS A 266 -3.69 20.05 -8.75
N LEU A 267 -4.66 19.18 -8.48
CA LEU A 267 -4.87 17.96 -9.23
C LEU A 267 -5.93 18.18 -10.30
N GLN A 268 -5.55 18.02 -11.57
CA GLN A 268 -6.46 18.04 -12.71
C GLN A 268 -6.58 16.65 -13.30
N VAL A 269 -7.78 16.08 -13.29
CA VAL A 269 -8.02 14.72 -13.77
C VAL A 269 -8.99 14.74 -14.94
N TYR A 270 -8.53 14.25 -16.08
CA TYR A 270 -9.36 13.92 -17.23
C TYR A 270 -9.41 12.40 -17.39
N ALA A 271 -10.45 11.80 -16.81
CA ALA A 271 -10.69 10.37 -16.80
C ALA A 271 -12.22 10.12 -16.75
N PRO A 272 -12.93 10.16 -17.90
CA PRO A 272 -14.38 10.08 -17.95
C PRO A 272 -14.94 8.74 -17.44
N ASN A 273 -14.11 7.70 -17.39
CA ASN A 273 -14.48 6.38 -16.88
C ASN A 273 -14.01 6.13 -15.44
N LEU A 274 -13.56 7.17 -14.72
CA LEU A 274 -13.05 7.04 -13.36
C LEU A 274 -14.18 6.63 -12.42
N LEU A 275 -14.03 5.47 -11.78
CA LEU A 275 -15.01 4.94 -10.84
C LEU A 275 -14.58 5.25 -9.40
N ARG A 276 -13.28 5.15 -9.13
CA ARG A 276 -12.70 5.30 -7.79
C ARG A 276 -11.51 6.24 -7.82
N TYR A 277 -11.50 7.19 -6.90
CA TYR A 277 -10.36 8.04 -6.61
C TYR A 277 -9.97 7.87 -5.13
N SER A 278 -8.69 7.63 -4.88
CA SER A 278 -8.10 7.56 -3.55
C SER A 278 -6.96 8.56 -3.45
N HIS A 279 -6.90 9.28 -2.33
CA HIS A 279 -5.87 10.27 -2.08
C HIS A 279 -5.38 10.18 -0.64
N ALA A 280 -4.07 10.13 -0.45
CA ALA A 280 -3.45 10.21 0.86
C ALA A 280 -2.36 11.28 0.87
N SER A 281 -2.39 12.21 1.81
CA SER A 281 -1.42 13.32 1.90
C SER A 281 -1.44 13.98 3.28
N MET A 282 -0.55 14.95 3.49
CA MET A 282 -0.58 15.83 4.66
C MET A 282 -1.45 17.08 4.47
N ALA A 283 -1.76 17.46 3.24
CA ALA A 283 -2.54 18.65 2.89
C ALA A 283 -3.66 18.31 1.91
N MET A 284 -4.79 19.02 2.02
CA MET A 284 -5.92 18.84 1.09
C MET A 284 -5.57 19.40 -0.30
N PRO A 285 -5.61 18.58 -1.37
CA PRO A 285 -5.36 19.05 -2.72
C PRO A 285 -6.57 19.83 -3.25
N THR A 286 -6.34 20.74 -4.20
CA THR A 286 -7.45 21.27 -5.01
C THR A 286 -7.77 20.25 -6.10
N LEU A 287 -8.97 19.67 -6.03
CA LEU A 287 -9.41 18.62 -6.96
C LEU A 287 -10.23 19.23 -8.10
N LEU A 288 -9.82 18.97 -9.34
CA LEU A 288 -10.57 19.36 -10.53
C LEU A 288 -10.74 18.16 -11.47
N PHE A 289 -11.95 17.62 -11.52
CA PHE A 289 -12.34 16.62 -12.51
C PHE A 289 -12.88 17.34 -13.76
N LEU A 290 -12.19 17.20 -14.89
CA LEU A 290 -12.56 17.82 -16.17
C LEU A 290 -13.64 17.03 -16.92
N THR A 291 -14.16 15.98 -16.29
CA THR A 291 -15.19 15.07 -16.80
C THR A 291 -16.19 14.78 -15.68
N ILE A 292 -17.02 13.76 -15.84
CA ILE A 292 -17.87 13.24 -14.76
C ILE A 292 -16.96 12.91 -13.56
N PRO A 293 -17.24 13.46 -12.37
CA PRO A 293 -16.53 13.09 -11.16
C PRO A 293 -16.65 11.59 -10.83
N PRO A 294 -15.69 11.01 -10.10
CA PRO A 294 -15.74 9.60 -9.75
C PRO A 294 -16.92 9.30 -8.83
N LYS A 295 -17.48 8.09 -8.95
CA LYS A 295 -18.59 7.62 -8.12
C LYS A 295 -18.24 7.46 -6.64
N GLN A 296 -16.95 7.24 -6.35
CA GLN A 296 -16.44 7.02 -5.01
C GLN A 296 -15.12 7.75 -4.85
N ILE A 297 -15.02 8.52 -3.76
CA ILE A 297 -13.79 9.19 -3.35
C ILE A 297 -13.40 8.71 -1.96
N GLU A 298 -12.13 8.31 -1.81
CA GLU A 298 -11.51 7.93 -0.56
C GLU A 298 -10.39 8.93 -0.24
N LEU A 299 -10.47 9.60 0.90
CA LEU A 299 -9.43 10.54 1.37
C LEU A 299 -8.77 9.96 2.62
N SER A 300 -7.45 9.96 2.68
CA SER A 300 -6.66 9.49 3.82
C SER A 300 -5.66 10.57 4.23
N LEU A 301 -6.11 11.51 5.05
CA LEU A 301 -5.41 12.74 5.36
C LEU A 301 -4.61 12.60 6.65
N ARG A 302 -3.32 12.97 6.61
CA ARG A 302 -2.44 13.02 7.79
C ARG A 302 -2.32 14.45 8.28
N LEU A 303 -2.98 14.78 9.37
CA LEU A 303 -3.03 16.17 9.85
C LEU A 303 -1.76 16.49 10.65
N TYR A 304 -1.08 17.56 10.25
CA TYR A 304 0.02 18.20 10.97
C TYR A 304 -0.29 19.68 11.16
N ASN A 305 0.22 20.28 12.23
CA ASN A 305 0.02 21.70 12.50
C ASN A 305 0.88 22.61 11.60
N PRO A 306 0.37 23.81 11.26
CA PRO A 306 -1.00 24.31 11.52
C PRO A 306 -2.00 23.87 10.44
N ILE A 307 -3.25 23.61 10.83
CA ILE A 307 -4.40 23.49 9.92
C ILE A 307 -5.07 24.85 9.81
N ASP A 308 -5.31 25.33 8.58
CA ASP A 308 -5.93 26.62 8.28
C ASP A 308 -7.34 26.47 7.68
N GLU A 309 -8.02 27.59 7.44
CA GLU A 309 -9.36 27.63 6.85
C GLU A 309 -9.39 27.04 5.42
N LEU A 310 -8.30 27.23 4.67
CA LEU A 310 -8.17 26.79 3.29
C LEU A 310 -8.25 25.27 3.16
N PHE A 311 -7.74 24.53 4.16
CA PHE A 311 -7.92 23.08 4.25
C PHE A 311 -9.41 22.69 4.19
N PHE A 312 -10.26 23.32 5.00
CA PHE A 312 -11.68 22.98 5.08
C PHE A 312 -12.47 23.44 3.87
N ILE A 313 -12.11 24.60 3.29
CA ILE A 313 -12.72 25.07 2.04
C ILE A 313 -12.48 24.02 0.94
N LYS A 314 -11.23 23.57 0.74
CA LYS A 314 -10.89 22.54 -0.25
C LYS A 314 -11.55 21.21 0.03
N MET A 315 -11.70 20.85 1.32
CA MET A 315 -12.39 19.63 1.70
C MET A 315 -13.87 19.69 1.35
N ARG A 316 -14.52 20.82 1.61
CA ARG A 316 -15.92 21.03 1.23
C ARG A 316 -16.10 20.97 -0.29
N GLU A 317 -15.27 21.68 -1.03
CA GLU A 317 -15.26 21.61 -2.51
C GLU A 317 -15.12 20.17 -2.98
N ALA A 318 -14.25 19.38 -2.34
CA ALA A 318 -14.11 17.97 -2.66
C ALA A 318 -15.39 17.18 -2.37
N LEU A 319 -16.02 17.37 -1.21
CA LEU A 319 -17.24 16.65 -0.82
C LEU A 319 -18.40 16.84 -1.81
N GLU A 320 -18.44 17.96 -2.53
CA GLU A 320 -19.45 18.23 -3.57
C GLU A 320 -19.22 17.40 -4.85
N LEU A 321 -18.05 16.77 -5.02
CA LEU A 321 -17.68 16.04 -6.24
C LEU A 321 -18.29 14.64 -6.34
N SER A 322 -18.71 14.01 -5.24
CA SER A 322 -19.18 12.61 -5.25
C SER A 322 -20.26 12.37 -4.21
N SER A 323 -21.21 11.47 -4.52
CA SER A 323 -22.25 11.04 -3.58
C SER A 323 -21.74 10.02 -2.55
N LYS A 324 -20.61 9.35 -2.83
CA LYS A 324 -19.97 8.39 -1.91
C LYS A 324 -18.58 8.87 -1.54
N PHE A 325 -18.40 9.09 -0.25
CA PHE A 325 -17.16 9.55 0.34
C PHE A 325 -16.81 8.73 1.57
N ASN A 326 -15.55 8.30 1.62
CA ASN A 326 -14.93 7.76 2.82
C ASN A 326 -13.74 8.64 3.17
N ILE A 327 -13.72 9.18 4.38
CA ILE A 327 -12.63 10.05 4.83
C ILE A 327 -11.98 9.40 6.04
N ASN A 328 -10.70 9.09 5.90
CA ASN A 328 -9.82 8.65 6.97
C ASN A 328 -8.92 9.81 7.37
N ILE A 329 -8.99 10.23 8.63
CA ILE A 329 -8.15 11.28 9.20
C ILE A 329 -7.19 10.64 10.18
N LEU A 330 -5.89 10.81 9.96
CA LEU A 330 -4.83 10.39 10.86
C LEU A 330 -4.20 11.62 11.49
N ALA A 331 -4.43 11.84 12.78
CA ALA A 331 -3.87 12.97 13.52
C ALA A 331 -2.66 12.51 14.36
N TYR A 332 -1.51 13.18 14.21
CA TYR A 332 -0.30 12.94 15.00
C TYR A 332 -0.16 14.02 16.09
N GLY A 333 0.08 13.60 17.33
CA GLY A 333 0.04 14.46 18.52
C GLY A 333 1.36 15.10 18.94
N ASP A 334 2.27 15.41 18.02
CA ASP A 334 3.55 16.06 18.40
C ASP A 334 3.39 17.53 18.90
N GLY A 335 2.15 18.01 19.08
CA GLY A 335 1.84 19.30 19.67
C GLY A 335 0.34 19.60 19.71
N VAL A 336 -0.02 20.74 20.32
CA VAL A 336 -1.42 21.16 20.38
C VAL A 336 -1.94 21.46 18.99
N LEU A 337 -2.87 20.66 18.46
CA LEU A 337 -3.70 21.01 17.29
C LEU A 337 -4.62 22.18 17.67
N VAL A 338 -4.06 23.36 17.95
CA VAL A 338 -4.85 24.60 17.99
C VAL A 338 -5.03 25.00 16.54
N PRO A 339 -6.24 24.90 15.99
CA PRO A 339 -6.44 25.36 14.64
C PRO A 339 -6.21 26.87 14.61
N ALA A 340 -5.46 27.35 13.62
CA ALA A 340 -5.07 28.76 13.54
C ALA A 340 -6.20 29.63 12.95
N PHE A 341 -7.46 29.26 13.18
CA PHE A 341 -8.64 29.88 12.58
C PHE A 341 -9.77 30.05 13.58
N ASN A 342 -10.69 30.96 13.25
CA ASN A 342 -11.91 31.21 14.01
C ASN A 342 -13.07 30.40 13.40
N ILE A 343 -13.74 29.61 14.22
CA ILE A 343 -14.85 28.76 13.77
C ILE A 343 -16.05 29.57 13.28
N ASP A 344 -16.29 30.76 13.85
CA ASP A 344 -17.40 31.61 13.43
C ASP A 344 -17.12 32.20 12.05
N ASP A 345 -15.88 32.61 11.78
CA ASP A 345 -15.47 33.06 10.45
C ASP A 345 -15.63 31.92 9.43
N MET A 346 -15.20 30.71 9.76
CA MET A 346 -15.44 29.52 8.93
C MET A 346 -16.93 29.29 8.62
N ARG A 347 -17.82 29.41 9.61
CA ARG A 347 -19.27 29.26 9.43
C ARG A 347 -19.88 30.34 8.54
N THR A 348 -19.29 31.54 8.51
CA THR A 348 -19.72 32.59 7.57
C THR A 348 -19.26 32.33 6.14
N ILE A 349 -18.05 31.77 5.97
CA ILE A 349 -17.48 31.47 4.65
C ILE A 349 -18.17 30.25 4.02
N LEU A 350 -18.60 29.30 4.85
CA LEU A 350 -19.13 28.01 4.44
C LEU A 350 -20.65 27.98 4.68
N PRO A 351 -21.48 28.39 3.69
CA PRO A 351 -22.93 28.49 3.87
C PRO A 351 -23.58 27.13 4.18
N PHE A 352 -24.61 27.11 5.01
CA PHE A 352 -25.45 25.92 5.24
C PHE A 352 -26.29 25.57 3.99
N PRO A 353 -26.63 24.29 3.74
CA PRO A 353 -26.37 23.10 4.56
C PRO A 353 -25.02 22.43 4.28
N ALA A 354 -24.49 21.74 5.30
CA ALA A 354 -23.33 20.87 5.16
C ALA A 354 -23.64 19.63 4.30
N THR A 355 -22.63 19.12 3.59
CA THR A 355 -22.77 17.97 2.69
C THR A 355 -22.91 16.67 3.49
N ILE A 356 -23.96 15.90 3.22
CA ILE A 356 -24.16 14.56 3.82
C ILE A 356 -23.33 13.53 3.05
N PHE A 357 -22.60 12.67 3.75
CA PHE A 357 -21.83 11.59 3.13
C PHE A 357 -21.76 10.32 3.98
N GLU A 358 -21.22 9.23 3.42
CA GLU A 358 -21.33 7.89 3.99
C GLU A 358 -20.54 7.72 5.29
N GLU A 359 -19.21 7.82 5.27
CA GLU A 359 -18.39 7.44 6.43
C GLU A 359 -17.20 8.38 6.68
N LEU A 360 -17.05 8.78 7.94
CA LEU A 360 -15.91 9.52 8.48
C LEU A 360 -15.19 8.69 9.54
N VAL A 361 -13.93 8.38 9.30
CA VAL A 361 -13.09 7.60 10.21
C VAL A 361 -11.94 8.46 10.74
N PHE A 362 -11.82 8.55 12.05
CA PHE A 362 -10.69 9.15 12.73
C PHE A 362 -9.78 8.07 13.27
N PHE A 363 -8.49 8.18 12.99
CA PHE A 363 -7.40 7.42 13.60
C PHE A 363 -6.55 8.40 14.40
N ILE A 364 -6.49 8.22 15.71
CA ILE A 364 -5.75 9.11 16.60
C ILE A 364 -4.68 8.27 17.30
N THR A 365 -3.42 8.64 17.11
CA THR A 365 -2.28 7.85 17.59
C THR A 365 -1.65 8.36 18.88
N ASP A 366 -2.08 9.52 19.41
CA ASP A 366 -1.53 10.08 20.66
C ASP A 366 -2.56 10.07 21.80
N ILE A 367 -2.06 9.68 22.98
CA ILE A 367 -2.77 9.44 24.25
C ILE A 367 -2.89 10.73 25.08
N ASN A 368 -2.20 11.82 24.69
CA ASN A 368 -2.31 13.11 25.38
C ASN A 368 -3.69 13.77 25.13
N SER A 369 -4.65 13.30 25.91
CA SER A 369 -6.11 13.37 25.78
C SER A 369 -6.75 14.74 26.05
N VAL A 370 -6.00 15.71 26.58
CA VAL A 370 -6.58 16.96 27.12
C VAL A 370 -7.02 17.94 26.03
N LEU A 371 -6.62 17.73 24.79
CA LEU A 371 -6.80 18.71 23.72
C LEU A 371 -8.11 18.56 22.93
N TRP A 372 -8.85 17.48 23.15
CA TRP A 372 -9.98 17.10 22.29
C TRP A 372 -11.34 17.51 22.84
N GLU A 373 -11.47 17.67 24.16
CA GLU A 373 -12.74 18.05 24.81
C GLU A 373 -13.24 19.44 24.39
N ASN A 374 -12.38 20.26 23.77
CA ASN A 374 -12.70 21.58 23.20
C ASN A 374 -12.15 21.75 21.77
N SER A 375 -11.97 20.66 21.02
CA SER A 375 -11.29 20.74 19.73
C SER A 375 -12.18 21.35 18.65
N LEU A 376 -11.90 22.63 18.35
CA LEU A 376 -12.43 23.37 17.20
C LEU A 376 -12.27 22.62 15.86
N LEU A 377 -11.38 21.61 15.80
CA LEU A 377 -11.20 20.75 14.63
C LEU A 377 -12.46 19.94 14.28
N PHE A 378 -13.08 19.29 15.27
CA PHE A 378 -14.32 18.54 15.04
C PHE A 378 -15.46 19.47 14.69
N ASP A 379 -15.60 20.59 15.42
CA ASP A 379 -16.58 21.63 15.09
C ASP A 379 -16.43 22.10 13.65
N ALA A 380 -15.19 22.28 13.17
CA ALA A 380 -14.90 22.65 11.79
C ALA A 380 -15.31 21.55 10.80
N PHE A 381 -14.97 20.28 11.06
CA PHE A 381 -15.42 19.16 10.23
C PHE A 381 -16.94 19.08 10.18
N PHE A 382 -17.63 19.12 11.32
CA PHE A 382 -19.10 19.05 11.35
C PHE A 382 -19.78 20.29 10.78
N SER A 383 -19.09 21.43 10.75
CA SER A 383 -19.59 22.63 10.07
C SER A 383 -19.54 22.52 8.54
N ILE A 384 -18.62 21.71 7.97
CA ILE A 384 -18.56 21.49 6.51
C ILE A 384 -19.26 20.22 6.05
N CYS A 385 -19.45 19.23 6.93
CA CYS A 385 -19.93 17.92 6.52
C CYS A 385 -20.74 17.20 7.62
N HIS A 386 -21.75 16.43 7.20
CA HIS A 386 -22.66 15.68 8.06
C HIS A 386 -22.57 14.17 7.74
N PRO A 387 -21.56 13.46 8.26
CA PRO A 387 -21.40 12.03 7.99
C PRO A 387 -22.55 11.19 8.57
N ILE A 388 -22.99 10.17 7.85
CA ILE A 388 -23.98 9.19 8.33
C ILE A 388 -23.34 8.26 9.38
N TYR A 389 -22.09 7.86 9.12
CA TYR A 389 -21.32 7.00 10.01
C TYR A 389 -20.05 7.72 10.45
N VAL A 390 -19.79 7.71 11.77
CA VAL A 390 -18.55 8.20 12.34
C VAL A 390 -17.88 7.08 13.10
N LYS A 391 -16.63 6.78 12.74
CA LYS A 391 -15.80 5.81 13.44
C LYS A 391 -14.62 6.53 14.05
N ALA A 392 -14.40 6.34 15.34
CA ALA A 392 -13.23 6.86 16.02
C ALA A 392 -12.42 5.68 16.55
N ASN A 393 -11.23 5.51 15.98
CA ASN A 393 -10.23 4.55 16.42
C ASN A 393 -9.24 5.33 17.29
N THR A 394 -9.49 5.28 18.58
CA THR A 394 -8.66 5.89 19.61
C THR A 394 -8.36 4.85 20.66
N GLU A 395 -7.18 4.89 21.26
CA GLU A 395 -6.95 4.22 22.55
C GLU A 395 -7.75 4.88 23.70
N LEU A 396 -8.55 5.93 23.41
CA LEU A 396 -9.31 6.79 24.32
C LEU A 396 -10.83 6.81 24.01
N THR A 397 -11.43 5.64 23.81
CA THR A 397 -12.84 5.46 23.37
C THR A 397 -13.87 6.26 24.19
N LEU A 398 -13.64 6.49 25.48
CA LEU A 398 -14.58 7.18 26.38
C LEU A 398 -14.61 8.71 26.21
N THR A 399 -13.48 9.37 25.98
CA THR A 399 -13.41 10.83 25.90
C THR A 399 -14.02 11.36 24.61
N VAL A 400 -13.77 10.67 23.49
CA VAL A 400 -14.36 11.01 22.19
C VAL A 400 -15.88 10.82 22.23
N ALA A 401 -16.36 9.71 22.81
CA ALA A 401 -17.80 9.50 22.99
C ALA A 401 -18.45 10.62 23.82
N ASN A 402 -17.82 11.06 24.91
CA ASN A 402 -18.33 12.15 25.75
C ASN A 402 -18.39 13.51 25.02
N TYR A 403 -17.39 13.83 24.18
CA TYR A 403 -17.40 15.04 23.35
C TYR A 403 -18.48 14.98 22.26
N PHE A 404 -18.62 13.84 21.58
CA PHE A 404 -19.72 13.65 20.63
C PHE A 404 -21.08 13.81 21.33
N LEU A 405 -21.24 13.23 22.52
CA LEU A 405 -22.46 13.35 23.31
C LEU A 405 -22.76 14.80 23.73
N SER A 406 -21.74 15.62 24.02
CA SER A 406 -21.93 17.03 24.38
C SER A 406 -22.34 17.90 23.18
N LEU A 407 -21.81 17.62 21.99
CA LEU A 407 -22.23 18.24 20.72
C LEU A 407 -23.66 17.85 20.31
N ILE A 408 -24.05 16.62 20.62
CA ILE A 408 -25.27 15.95 20.15
C ILE A 408 -26.51 16.27 21.00
N GLY A 409 -26.47 17.27 21.90
CA GLY A 409 -27.64 17.74 22.67
C GLY A 409 -28.90 18.09 21.85
N LYS A 410 -28.89 17.94 20.51
CA LYS A 410 -30.00 18.14 19.56
C LYS A 410 -30.18 17.04 18.48
N VAL A 411 -29.46 15.90 18.50
CA VAL A 411 -29.50 14.87 17.42
C VAL A 411 -29.64 13.44 17.98
N TYR A 412 -30.33 12.52 17.27
CA TYR A 412 -30.40 11.10 17.65
C TYR A 412 -29.12 10.36 17.22
N CYS A 413 -28.45 9.71 18.18
CA CYS A 413 -27.21 8.96 17.95
C CYS A 413 -27.37 7.49 18.37
N GLU A 414 -26.86 6.56 17.56
CA GLU A 414 -26.78 5.15 17.89
C GLU A 414 -25.32 4.72 18.00
N ILE A 415 -24.96 3.99 19.07
CA ILE A 415 -23.64 3.33 19.20
C ILE A 415 -23.80 1.87 18.84
N ARG A 416 -22.83 1.32 18.09
CA ARG A 416 -22.77 -0.12 17.86
C ARG A 416 -22.16 -0.82 19.07
N ASN A 417 -22.92 -1.71 19.69
CA ASN A 417 -22.43 -2.56 20.76
C ASN A 417 -21.38 -3.53 20.20
N PRO A 418 -20.13 -3.51 20.70
CA PRO A 418 -19.05 -4.32 20.15
C PRO A 418 -19.19 -5.82 20.44
N LEU A 419 -19.97 -6.22 21.47
CA LEU A 419 -20.11 -7.62 21.88
C LEU A 419 -21.05 -8.41 20.97
N ASN A 420 -22.10 -7.77 20.47
CA ASN A 420 -23.15 -8.43 19.69
C ASN A 420 -23.43 -7.73 18.34
N GLY A 421 -22.75 -6.62 18.05
CA GLY A 421 -22.88 -5.84 16.82
C GLY A 421 -24.18 -5.04 16.70
N SER A 422 -25.04 -5.00 17.73
CA SER A 422 -26.34 -4.31 17.68
C SER A 422 -26.22 -2.80 17.91
N TRP A 423 -26.98 -1.99 17.18
CA TRP A 423 -27.07 -0.55 17.41
C TRP A 423 -27.95 -0.23 18.63
N VAL A 424 -27.48 0.64 19.51
CA VAL A 424 -28.17 1.09 20.73
C VAL A 424 -28.32 2.60 20.69
N ALA A 425 -29.55 3.09 20.76
CA ALA A 425 -29.83 4.52 20.82
C ALA A 425 -29.29 5.13 22.13
N LEU A 426 -28.55 6.23 22.01
CA LEU A 426 -28.15 7.06 23.14
C LEU A 426 -29.28 8.02 23.47
N THR A 427 -29.88 7.84 24.64
CA THR A 427 -30.85 8.81 25.19
C THR A 427 -30.17 9.75 26.18
N SER A 428 -30.72 10.93 26.40
CA SER A 428 -30.28 11.85 27.46
C SER A 428 -30.34 11.23 28.88
N SER A 429 -31.11 10.15 29.07
CA SER A 429 -31.12 9.35 30.29
C SER A 429 -29.97 8.34 30.42
N SER A 430 -29.24 8.08 29.33
CA SER A 430 -28.02 7.25 29.32
C SER A 430 -26.79 8.02 29.83
N LEU A 431 -26.93 9.33 30.05
CA LEU A 431 -25.86 10.31 30.30
C LEU A 431 -25.64 10.66 31.79
N SER A 432 -26.33 10.02 32.73
CA SER A 432 -26.16 10.30 34.16
C SER A 432 -24.93 9.60 34.75
N LEU A 433 -23.73 10.14 34.50
CA LEU A 433 -22.54 9.91 35.33
C LEU A 433 -22.70 10.73 36.62
N HIS A 434 -23.35 10.17 37.65
CA HIS A 434 -23.50 10.86 38.93
C HIS A 434 -22.31 10.59 39.86
N THR A 435 -21.67 11.66 40.33
CA THR A 435 -21.25 11.73 41.72
C THR A 435 -22.50 11.68 42.62
N THR A 436 -22.51 10.66 43.49
CA THR A 436 -23.37 10.42 44.67
C THR A 436 -24.84 9.98 44.48
N THR A 437 -25.13 8.83 45.11
CA THR A 437 -26.38 8.04 45.25
C THR A 437 -27.38 8.62 46.29
N PRO A 438 -28.62 8.09 46.53
CA PRO A 438 -29.19 6.80 46.09
C PRO A 438 -30.67 6.80 45.64
N ARG A 439 -30.97 6.15 44.51
CA ARG A 439 -32.04 5.14 44.27
C ARG A 439 -32.41 5.11 42.77
N GLY A 440 -32.25 3.95 42.14
CA GLY A 440 -32.90 3.60 40.87
C GLY A 440 -31.95 3.32 39.71
N CYS A 441 -31.71 2.03 39.44
CA CYS A 441 -31.17 1.40 38.23
C CYS A 441 -29.76 1.81 37.75
N ILE A 442 -28.82 0.87 37.92
CA ILE A 442 -27.45 0.92 37.38
C ILE A 442 -27.45 0.25 35.99
N PHE A 443 -27.11 0.99 34.94
CA PHE A 443 -26.57 0.40 33.72
C PHE A 443 -25.05 0.56 33.77
N LYS A 444 -24.34 -0.56 33.90
CA LYS A 444 -22.88 -0.62 33.89
C LYS A 444 -22.45 -0.90 32.46
N PHE A 445 -21.91 0.09 31.76
CA PHE A 445 -21.17 -0.16 30.53
C PHE A 445 -19.70 -0.39 30.90
N ASP A 446 -19.27 -1.65 30.82
CA ASP A 446 -17.87 -2.03 31.01
C ASP A 446 -17.15 -1.83 29.67
N PHE A 447 -16.43 -0.73 29.52
CA PHE A 447 -15.61 -0.42 28.33
C PHE A 447 -14.14 -0.86 28.50
N SER A 448 -13.84 -1.70 29.49
CA SER A 448 -12.47 -1.96 29.93
C SER A 448 -11.62 -2.87 29.02
N GLU A 449 -12.15 -3.39 27.90
CA GLU A 449 -11.41 -4.38 27.07
C GLU A 449 -11.44 -4.18 25.54
N PHE A 450 -11.87 -3.03 24.99
CA PHE A 450 -12.07 -2.93 23.52
C PHE A 450 -11.49 -1.68 22.84
N GLU A 451 -10.77 -1.92 21.73
CA GLU A 451 -9.98 -0.95 20.95
C GLU A 451 -10.78 -0.10 19.93
N PHE A 452 -12.12 -0.23 19.84
CA PHE A 452 -12.91 0.41 18.77
C PHE A 452 -14.26 1.00 19.24
N SER A 453 -14.63 2.17 18.70
CA SER A 453 -15.97 2.76 18.86
C SER A 453 -16.56 3.19 17.51
N GLU A 454 -17.77 2.69 17.18
CA GLU A 454 -18.53 3.00 15.96
C GLU A 454 -19.85 3.71 16.31
N PHE A 455 -20.14 4.82 15.62
CA PHE A 455 -21.33 5.65 15.82
C PHE A 455 -22.10 5.81 14.50
N LYS A 456 -23.43 5.84 14.58
CA LYS A 456 -24.33 6.16 13.47
C LYS A 456 -25.15 7.39 13.85
N LEU A 457 -25.12 8.40 12.98
CA LEU A 457 -25.78 9.69 13.19
C LEU A 457 -26.99 9.81 12.27
N SER A 458 -28.12 10.25 12.84
CA SER A 458 -29.33 10.55 12.08
C SER A 458 -29.59 12.05 12.13
N TRP A 459 -29.25 12.75 11.05
CA TRP A 459 -29.43 14.20 10.95
C TRP A 459 -30.88 14.55 10.62
N CYS A 460 -31.53 15.35 11.47
CA CYS A 460 -32.83 15.94 11.11
C CYS A 460 -32.59 17.01 10.04
N SER A 461 -33.26 16.89 8.89
CA SER A 461 -33.35 18.02 7.95
C SER A 461 -34.04 19.20 8.65
N PRO A 462 -33.55 20.44 8.48
CA PRO A 462 -34.16 21.61 9.09
C PRO A 462 -35.61 21.83 8.63
#